data_AF-A0A933FUB1-F1
#
_entry.id   AF-A0A933FUB1-F1
#
_cell.length_a   1.000
_cell.length_b   1.000
_cell.length_c   1.000
_cell.angle_alpha   90.00
_cell.angle_beta   90.00
_cell.angle_gamma   90.00
#
_symmetry.space_group_name_H-M   'P 1'
#
loop_
_entity.id
_entity.type
_entity.pdbx_description
1 polymer ?
#
loop_
_entity_poly.entity_id
_entity_poly.type
_entity_poly.pdbx_seq_one_letter_code
_entity_poly.pdbx_strand_id
1 'polypeptide(L)'
;MLKLPGGILRSDLTFSWFGSVYAGYTVFLARTLGKKSIIIVAGVDASKDKEINYGIWLSPWKSVIVKYAFRHADRLLAVDPFLQREVIRLAEYNGSN
;
A
#
# COMPACT_ATOMS: atom_id res chain seq x y z
N MET A 1 8.79 -2.75 17.53
CA MET A 1 8.54 -1.84 16.39
C MET A 1 9.79 -1.04 15.94
N LEU A 2 10.79 -0.81 16.80
CA LEU A 2 12.07 -0.11 16.46
C LEU A 2 13.00 -0.82 15.44
N LYS A 3 12.73 -2.07 15.08
CA LYS A 3 13.57 -2.80 14.10
C LYS A 3 13.32 -2.37 12.65
N LEU A 4 12.14 -1.81 12.37
CA LEU A 4 11.75 -1.49 11.00
C LEU A 4 12.56 -0.33 10.40
N PRO A 5 12.76 0.83 11.06
CA PRO A 5 13.58 1.91 10.50
C PRO A 5 15.03 1.49 10.25
N GLY A 6 15.64 0.76 11.20
CA GLY A 6 17.01 0.25 11.04
C GLY A 6 17.12 -0.77 9.92
N GLY A 7 16.11 -1.63 9.73
CA GLY A 7 16.02 -2.53 8.59
C GLY A 7 15.95 -1.77 7.27
N ILE A 8 15.07 -0.77 7.17
CA ILE A 8 14.90 0.06 5.97
C ILE A 8 16.19 0.81 5.62
N LEU A 9 16.87 1.39 6.62
CA LEU A 9 18.08 2.18 6.39
C LEU A 9 19.21 1.36 5.75
N ARG A 10 19.33 0.08 6.14
CA ARG A 10 20.32 -0.88 5.62
C ARG A 10 19.89 -1.59 4.33
N SER A 11 18.69 -1.30 3.83
CA SER A 11 18.18 -1.87 2.59
C SER A 11 18.20 -0.82 1.47
N ASP A 12 18.19 -1.30 0.22
CA ASP A 12 18.04 -0.45 -0.96
C ASP A 12 16.57 -0.13 -1.25
N LEU A 13 15.69 -1.08 -0.95
CA LEU A 13 14.25 -0.97 -1.15
C LEU A 13 13.45 -1.73 -0.09
N THR A 14 12.18 -1.39 0.00
CA THR A 14 11.18 -2.13 0.77
C THR A 14 10.19 -2.80 -0.18
N PHE A 15 9.71 -3.98 0.20
CA PHE A 15 8.78 -4.77 -0.57
C PHE A 15 7.66 -5.25 0.34
N SER A 16 6.42 -4.87 0.03
CA SER A 16 5.23 -5.27 0.78
C SER A 16 4.35 -6.17 -0.07
N TRP A 17 4.12 -7.40 0.39
CA TRP A 17 3.15 -8.30 -0.21
C TRP A 17 1.78 -7.99 0.41
N PHE A 18 0.92 -7.33 -0.37
CA PHE A 18 -0.34 -6.66 0.00
C PHE A 18 -0.21 -5.27 0.63
N GLY A 19 -1.15 -4.41 0.24
CA GLY A 19 -1.48 -3.14 0.88
C GLY A 19 -2.09 -3.34 2.26
N SER A 20 -1.42 -2.82 3.28
CA SER A 20 -1.87 -2.89 4.67
C SER A 20 -1.49 -1.62 5.42
N VAL A 21 -1.93 -1.52 6.68
CA VAL A 21 -1.45 -0.45 7.57
C VAL A 21 0.08 -0.51 7.75
N TYR A 22 0.66 -1.70 7.75
CA TYR A 22 2.11 -1.89 7.83
C TYR A 22 2.81 -1.44 6.54
N ALA A 23 2.21 -1.68 5.38
CA ALA A 23 2.72 -1.16 4.11
C ALA A 23 2.70 0.38 4.12
N GLY A 24 1.66 1.01 4.68
CA GLY A 24 1.62 2.46 4.86
C GLY A 24 2.75 3.01 5.71
N TYR A 25 3.02 2.41 6.88
CA TYR A 25 4.18 2.81 7.70
C TYR A 25 5.51 2.53 7.00
N THR A 26 5.61 1.44 6.25
CA THR A 26 6.83 1.06 5.52
C THR A 26 7.11 2.04 4.39
N VAL A 27 6.10 2.42 3.60
CA VAL A 27 6.20 3.45 2.54
C VAL A 27 6.56 4.80 3.15
N PHE A 28 5.90 5.20 4.24
CA PHE A 28 6.19 6.45 4.94
C PHE A 28 7.66 6.51 5.39
N LEU A 29 8.15 5.46 6.05
CA LEU A 29 9.53 5.38 6.52
C LEU A 29 10.52 5.30 5.37
N ALA A 30 10.26 4.49 4.35
CA ALA A 30 11.11 4.39 3.16
C ALA A 30 11.26 5.76 2.50
N ARG A 31 10.15 6.46 2.25
CA ARG A 31 10.13 7.81 1.68
C ARG A 31 10.93 8.80 2.53
N THR A 32 10.74 8.78 3.85
CA THR A 32 11.45 9.68 4.79
C THR A 32 12.95 9.41 4.83
N LEU A 33 13.35 8.14 4.66
CA LEU A 33 14.75 7.71 4.66
C LEU A 33 15.37 7.69 3.24
N GLY A 34 14.68 8.22 2.23
CA GLY A 34 15.15 8.24 0.84
C GLY A 34 15.27 6.87 0.17
N LYS A 35 14.59 5.85 0.70
CA LYS A 35 14.58 4.48 0.20
C LYS A 35 13.39 4.22 -0.72
N LYS A 36 13.57 3.27 -1.65
CA LYS A 36 12.52 2.86 -2.59
C LYS A 36 11.50 1.93 -1.93
N SER A 37 10.27 1.94 -2.43
CA SER A 37 9.19 1.12 -1.90
C SER A 37 8.32 0.50 -3.00
N ILE A 38 8.04 -0.79 -2.86
CA ILE A 38 7.20 -1.57 -3.78
C ILE A 38 6.06 -2.20 -2.98
N ILE A 39 4.85 -2.12 -3.54
CA ILE A 39 3.67 -2.82 -3.02
C ILE A 39 3.14 -3.76 -4.10
N ILE A 40 2.89 -5.02 -3.74
CA ILE A 40 2.11 -5.97 -4.54
C ILE A 40 0.65 -5.88 -4.13
N VAL A 41 -0.27 -5.75 -5.08
CA VAL A 41 -1.72 -5.75 -4.87
C VAL A 41 -2.33 -7.04 -5.40
N ALA A 42 -3.04 -7.78 -4.54
CA ALA A 42 -3.53 -9.11 -4.90
C ALA A 42 -4.79 -9.61 -4.15
N GLY A 43 -5.48 -8.80 -3.35
CA GLY A 43 -6.68 -9.28 -2.63
C GLY A 43 -7.42 -8.23 -1.83
N VAL A 44 -7.51 -8.43 -0.51
CA VAL A 44 -8.24 -7.60 0.47
C VAL A 44 -7.92 -6.10 0.34
N ASP A 45 -6.70 -5.80 -0.09
CA ASP A 45 -6.13 -4.48 -0.27
C ASP A 45 -6.67 -3.71 -1.48
N ALA A 46 -7.42 -4.39 -2.35
CA ALA A 46 -8.18 -3.80 -3.46
C ALA A 46 -9.72 -3.95 -3.31
N SER A 47 -10.22 -4.37 -2.14
CA SER A 47 -11.66 -4.66 -1.94
C SER A 47 -12.35 -3.70 -0.98
N LYS A 48 -13.60 -3.35 -1.29
CA LYS A 48 -14.51 -2.56 -0.43
C LYS A 48 -15.95 -3.05 -0.57
N ASP A 49 -16.20 -4.29 -0.19
CA ASP A 49 -17.51 -4.92 -0.30
C ASP A 49 -18.27 -4.83 1.03
N LYS A 50 -19.30 -3.99 1.07
CA LYS A 50 -20.11 -3.79 2.27
C LYS A 50 -21.09 -4.93 2.53
N GLU A 51 -21.55 -5.63 1.50
CA GLU A 51 -22.60 -6.66 1.63
C GLU A 51 -22.08 -7.86 2.41
N ILE A 52 -20.82 -8.25 2.16
CA ILE A 52 -20.14 -9.36 2.86
C ILE A 52 -19.14 -8.88 3.93
N ASN A 53 -19.14 -7.58 4.26
CA ASN A 53 -18.20 -6.97 5.21
C ASN A 53 -16.73 -7.31 4.92
N TYR A 54 -16.33 -7.22 3.65
CA TYR A 54 -15.01 -7.61 3.17
C TYR A 54 -14.21 -6.44 2.59
N GLY A 55 -12.93 -6.37 2.96
CA GLY A 55 -11.98 -5.41 2.40
C GLY A 55 -11.47 -4.37 3.40
N ILE A 56 -10.19 -4.01 3.27
CA ILE A 56 -9.52 -3.08 4.19
C ILE A 56 -10.10 -1.66 4.15
N TRP A 57 -10.72 -1.32 3.02
CA TRP A 57 -11.31 -0.01 2.72
C TRP A 57 -12.64 0.26 3.44
N LEU A 58 -13.23 -0.75 4.09
CA LEU A 58 -14.40 -0.56 4.94
C LEU A 58 -14.06 0.17 6.25
N SER A 59 -12.83 0.04 6.73
CA SER A 59 -12.37 0.71 7.93
C SER A 59 -11.86 2.12 7.60
N PRO A 60 -12.48 3.20 8.13
CA PRO A 60 -12.12 4.57 7.75
C PRO A 60 -10.65 4.90 8.01
N TRP A 61 -10.13 4.57 9.19
CA TRP A 61 -8.74 4.89 9.55
C TRP A 61 -7.73 4.06 8.76
N LYS A 62 -8.01 2.77 8.51
CA LYS A 62 -7.13 1.92 7.68
C LYS A 62 -7.12 2.41 6.24
N SER A 63 -8.27 2.83 5.72
CA SER A 63 -8.40 3.33 4.34
C SER A 63 -7.52 4.57 4.10
N VAL A 64 -7.41 5.47 5.08
CA VAL A 64 -6.52 6.65 4.99
C VAL A 64 -5.05 6.21 4.88
N ILE A 65 -4.62 5.26 5.71
CA ILE A 65 -3.23 4.76 5.72
C ILE A 65 -2.91 4.00 4.42
N VAL A 66 -3.81 3.14 3.94
CA VAL A 66 -3.62 2.37 2.70
C VAL A 66 -3.65 3.30 1.49
N LYS A 67 -4.55 4.30 1.47
CA LYS A 67 -4.58 5.34 0.43
C LYS A 67 -3.25 6.10 0.36
N TYR A 68 -2.67 6.46 1.51
CA TYR A 68 -1.34 7.03 1.57
C TYR A 68 -0.29 6.08 0.97
N ALA A 69 -0.30 4.81 1.38
CA ALA A 69 0.64 3.81 0.88
C ALA A 69 0.61 3.69 -0.65
N PHE A 70 -0.59 3.58 -1.23
CA PHE A 70 -0.77 3.40 -2.68
C PHE A 70 -0.39 4.63 -3.48
N ARG A 71 -0.65 5.84 -2.95
CA ARG A 71 -0.27 7.09 -3.62
C ARG A 71 1.22 7.37 -3.61
N HIS A 72 1.96 6.83 -2.64
CA HIS A 72 3.35 7.23 -2.37
C HIS A 72 4.38 6.12 -2.52
N ALA A 73 3.96 4.87 -2.73
CA ALA A 73 4.88 3.81 -3.14
C ALA A 73 5.57 4.19 -4.46
N ASP A 74 6.84 3.81 -4.64
CA ASP A 74 7.56 4.05 -5.89
C ASP A 74 7.04 3.16 -7.02
N ARG A 75 6.62 1.94 -6.68
CA ARG A 75 5.96 1.00 -7.60
C ARG A 75 4.79 0.31 -6.93
N LEU A 76 3.66 0.23 -7.64
CA LEU A 76 2.54 -0.61 -7.27
C LEU A 76 2.30 -1.63 -8.37
N LEU A 77 2.48 -2.92 -8.04
CA LEU A 77 2.31 -4.01 -9.00
C LEU A 77 1.06 -4.79 -8.63
N ALA A 78 0.01 -4.67 -9.46
CA ALA A 78 -1.19 -5.49 -9.32
C ALA A 78 -0.98 -6.82 -10.04
N VAL A 79 -1.42 -7.93 -9.41
CA VAL A 79 -1.37 -9.27 -10.04
C VAL A 79 -2.43 -9.44 -11.12
N ASP A 80 -3.41 -8.53 -11.20
CA ASP A 80 -4.46 -8.52 -12.19
C ASP A 80 -4.85 -7.07 -12.57
N PRO A 81 -5.11 -6.75 -13.86
CA PRO A 81 -5.52 -5.41 -14.29
C PRO A 81 -6.80 -4.89 -13.64
N PHE A 82 -7.74 -5.77 -13.25
CA PHE A 82 -8.93 -5.40 -12.50
C PHE A 82 -8.55 -4.81 -11.14
N LEU A 83 -7.64 -5.45 -10.42
CA LEU A 83 -7.18 -4.98 -9.11
C LEU A 83 -6.48 -3.63 -9.22
N GLN A 84 -5.72 -3.40 -10.30
CA GLN A 84 -5.11 -2.10 -10.58
C GLN A 84 -6.17 -1.00 -10.69
N ARG A 85 -7.23 -1.23 -11.46
CA ARG A 85 -8.33 -0.26 -11.61
C ARG A 85 -9.04 -0.01 -10.28
N GLU A 86 -9.25 -1.06 -9.50
CA GLU A 86 -9.90 -0.93 -8.18
C GLU A 86 -9.07 -0.10 -7.21
N VAL A 87 -7.76 -0.31 -7.12
CA VAL A 87 -6.93 0.50 -6.22
C VAL A 87 -6.79 1.95 -6.69
N ILE A 88 -6.76 2.21 -8.01
CA ILE A 88 -6.80 3.57 -8.59
C ILE A 88 -8.09 4.28 -8.15
N ARG A 89 -9.23 3.60 -8.28
CA ARG A 89 -10.54 4.11 -7.88
C ARG A 89 -10.61 4.36 -6.36
N LEU A 90 -10.20 3.39 -5.55
CA LEU A 90 -10.30 3.45 -4.09
C LEU A 90 -9.32 4.46 -3.47
N ALA A 91 -8.09 4.52 -3.99
CA ALA A 91 -7.08 5.46 -3.53
C ALA A 91 -7.15 6.83 -4.23
N GLU A 92 -8.04 7.01 -5.20
CA GLU A 92 -8.26 8.26 -5.94
C GLU A 92 -6.94 8.86 -6.44
N TYR A 93 -6.20 8.11 -7.25
CA TYR A 93 -4.93 8.57 -7.83
C TYR A 93 -4.82 8.09 -9.28
N ASN A 94 -3.82 8.54 -10.02
CA ASN A 94 -3.73 8.32 -11.46
C ASN A 94 -3.05 7.01 -11.89
N GLY A 95 -2.58 6.17 -10.96
CA GLY A 95 -1.88 4.93 -11.31
C GLY A 95 -0.48 5.12 -11.90
N SER A 96 0.15 6.28 -11.74
CA SER A 96 1.44 6.57 -12.39
C SER A 96 2.68 5.97 -11.71
N ASN A 97 2.49 5.20 -10.64
CA ASN A 97 3.57 4.53 -9.92
C ASN A 97 3.68 3.05 -10.28
#